data_AF-A0A5M9TN16-F1
#
_entry.id   AF-A0A5M9TN16-F1
#
_cell.length_a   1.000
_cell.length_b   1.000
_cell.length_c   1.000
_cell.angle_alpha   90.00
_cell.angle_beta   90.00
_cell.angle_gamma   90.00
#
_symmetry.space_group_name_H-M   'P 1'
#
loop_
_entity.id
_entity.type
_entity.pdbx_description
1 polymer ?
#
loop_
_entity_poly.entity_id
_entity_poly.type
_entity_poly.pdbx_seq_one_letter_code
_entity_poly.pdbx_strand_id
1 'polypeptide(L)'
;MSKWTYMNNDGKHIINNERGVLIAMVCDEDIAIDIVHRHRENERLHDENQSLRRSLTREAVKDANYNAEIARLRKELEEAQMELNLTQSEVQSVERLGLKYQSRIKELSTPRPLEEWHEDYGDVLWWELHVAEPPYCGNPLCSDWPGYHTHWTPIVTPNFGQEGEGNQDANS
;
A
#
# COMPACT_ATOMS: atom_id res chain seq x y z
N MET A 1 18.44 45.67 26.48
CA MET A 1 19.63 46.54 26.50
C MET A 1 19.25 47.82 27.21
N SER A 2 20.21 48.62 27.66
CA SER A 2 19.92 49.89 28.34
C SER A 2 19.63 51.00 27.36
N LYS A 3 18.54 51.75 27.57
CA LYS A 3 18.09 52.83 26.69
C LYS A 3 19.09 53.99 26.72
N TRP A 4 19.41 54.56 25.55
CA TRP A 4 20.31 55.71 25.44
C TRP A 4 19.54 57.03 25.34
N THR A 5 20.05 58.06 26.00
CA THR A 5 19.47 59.41 26.06
C THR A 5 20.53 60.47 25.74
N TYR A 6 20.14 61.47 24.97
CA TYR A 6 20.96 62.63 24.65
C TYR A 6 20.59 63.82 25.53
N MET A 7 21.59 64.60 25.95
CA MET A 7 21.43 65.92 26.56
C MET A 7 22.56 66.87 26.12
N ASN A 8 22.23 68.16 26.04
CA ASN A 8 23.20 69.23 25.85
C ASN A 8 23.47 69.90 27.20
N ASN A 9 24.74 70.02 27.58
CA ASN A 9 25.17 70.74 28.78
C ASN A 9 26.32 71.69 28.42
N ASP A 10 26.02 72.99 28.36
CA ASP A 10 26.98 74.06 28.04
C ASP A 10 27.78 73.81 26.75
N GLY A 11 27.11 73.37 25.68
CA GLY A 11 27.74 73.09 24.38
C GLY A 11 28.47 71.75 24.30
N LYS A 12 28.37 70.90 25.34
CA LYS A 12 28.82 69.51 25.31
C LYS A 12 27.64 68.59 25.03
N HIS A 13 27.73 67.81 23.96
CA HIS A 13 26.71 66.83 23.58
C HIS A 13 27.00 65.50 24.25
N ILE A 14 26.16 65.14 25.24
CA ILE A 14 26.38 64.00 26.14
C ILE A 14 25.35 62.91 25.83
N ILE A 15 25.80 61.67 25.66
CA ILE A 15 24.97 60.47 25.55
C ILE A 15 25.14 59.66 26.83
N ASN A 16 24.04 59.43 27.53
CA ASN A 16 23.99 58.62 28.74
C ASN A 16 23.13 57.37 28.51
N ASN A 17 23.32 56.35 29.35
CA ASN A 17 22.33 55.28 29.49
C ASN A 17 21.14 55.73 30.38
N GLU A 18 20.14 54.86 30.48
CA GLU A 18 18.93 55.04 31.29
C GLU A 18 19.17 55.28 32.79
N ARG A 19 20.37 54.95 33.28
CA ARG A 19 20.79 55.18 34.68
C ARG A 19 21.58 56.49 34.85
N GLY A 20 21.71 57.29 33.79
CA GLY A 20 22.49 58.53 33.79
C GLY A 20 24.00 58.34 33.70
N VAL A 21 24.48 57.12 33.38
CA VAL A 21 25.91 56.85 33.20
C VAL A 21 26.35 57.28 31.81
N LEU A 22 27.44 58.04 31.74
CA LEU A 22 28.05 58.49 30.49
C LEU A 22 28.44 57.31 29.60
N ILE A 23 27.93 57.30 28.37
CA ILE A 23 28.32 56.36 27.31
C ILE A 23 29.34 57.03 26.37
N ALA A 24 29.02 58.24 25.93
CA ALA A 24 29.85 58.98 25.00
C ALA A 24 29.64 60.49 25.13
N MET A 25 30.65 61.26 24.74
CA MET A 25 30.56 62.71 24.58
C MET A 25 31.01 63.03 23.16
N VAL A 26 30.19 63.76 22.41
CA VAL A 26 30.40 64.03 20.98
C VAL A 26 30.49 65.53 20.71
N CYS A 27 31.10 65.89 19.59
CA CYS A 27 31.39 67.27 19.22
C CYS A 27 30.23 67.98 18.51
N ASP A 28 29.19 67.24 18.10
CA ASP A 28 28.12 67.73 17.24
C ASP A 28 26.76 67.14 17.64
N GLU A 29 25.72 67.98 17.62
CA GLU A 29 24.35 67.62 17.99
C GLU A 29 23.72 66.59 17.05
N ASP A 30 23.89 66.76 15.74
CA ASP A 30 23.32 65.87 14.73
C ASP A 30 23.94 64.48 14.85
N ILE A 31 25.25 64.43 15.12
CA ILE A 31 25.95 63.16 15.42
C ILE A 31 25.37 62.51 16.69
N ALA A 32 25.11 63.29 17.74
CA ALA A 32 24.55 62.76 18.99
C ALA A 32 23.15 62.16 18.79
N ILE A 33 22.28 62.89 18.09
CA ILE A 33 20.90 62.49 17.79
C ILE A 33 20.90 61.22 16.94
N ASP A 34 21.73 61.17 15.90
CA ASP A 34 21.82 60.03 15.00
C ASP A 34 22.34 58.76 15.72
N ILE A 35 23.36 58.88 16.60
CA ILE A 35 23.81 57.76 17.43
C ILE A 35 22.67 57.22 18.30
N VAL A 36 21.94 58.10 19.00
CA VAL A 36 20.83 57.68 19.85
C VAL A 36 19.70 57.07 19.03
N HIS A 37 19.41 57.60 17.84
CA HIS A 37 18.40 57.05 16.94
C HIS A 37 18.78 55.65 16.44
N ARG A 38 20.02 55.48 15.94
CA ARG A 38 20.55 54.19 15.50
C ARG A 38 20.57 53.16 16.63
N HIS A 39 20.89 53.57 17.87
CA HIS A 39 20.81 52.68 19.03
C HIS A 39 19.39 52.18 19.27
N ARG A 40 18.39 53.08 19.28
CA ARG A 40 16.98 52.70 19.45
C ARG A 40 16.49 51.75 18.35
N GLU A 41 16.88 52.02 17.11
CA GLU A 41 16.51 51.15 15.99
C GLU A 41 17.18 49.76 16.11
N ASN A 42 18.44 49.71 16.53
CA ASN A 42 19.12 48.43 16.79
C ASN A 42 18.44 47.64 17.91
N GLU A 43 17.99 48.29 18.99
CA GLU A 43 17.22 47.64 20.05
C GLU A 43 15.90 47.07 19.50
N ARG A 44 15.16 47.86 18.71
CA ARG A 44 13.92 47.41 18.05
C ARG A 44 14.16 46.19 17.17
N LEU A 45 15.18 46.23 16.32
CA LEU A 45 15.55 45.12 15.43
C LEU A 45 16.02 43.90 16.21
N HIS A 46 16.68 44.08 17.36
CA HIS A 46 17.10 42.98 18.22
C HIS A 46 15.89 42.26 18.82
N ASP A 47 14.93 43.01 19.35
CA ASP A 47 13.70 42.47 19.92
C ASP A 47 12.85 41.76 18.85
N GLU A 48 12.74 42.36 17.66
CA GLU A 48 12.06 41.75 16.51
C GLU A 48 12.73 40.44 16.07
N ASN A 49 14.07 40.43 15.94
CA ASN A 49 14.82 39.21 15.65
C ASN A 49 14.63 38.14 16.71
N GLN A 50 14.61 38.52 17.99
CA GLN A 50 14.39 37.57 19.08
C GLN A 50 12.97 36.97 19.01
N SER A 51 11.96 37.79 18.69
CA SER A 51 10.58 37.34 18.50
C SER A 51 10.47 36.38 17.31
N LEU A 52 11.04 36.75 16.16
CA LEU A 52 11.03 35.92 14.94
C LEU A 52 11.72 34.58 15.17
N ARG A 53 12.86 34.56 15.87
CA ARG A 53 13.54 33.31 16.23
C ARG A 53 12.66 32.39 17.07
N ARG A 54 11.95 32.93 18.07
CA ARG A 54 11.02 32.14 18.89
C ARG A 54 9.88 31.57 18.05
N SER A 55 9.31 32.36 17.15
CA SER A 55 8.25 31.90 16.25
C SER A 55 8.76 30.82 15.30
N LEU A 56 9.94 31.00 14.71
CA LEU A 56 10.57 30.02 13.83
C LEU A 56 10.83 28.70 14.55
N THR A 57 11.33 28.74 15.79
CA THR A 57 11.50 27.52 16.61
C THR A 57 10.19 26.80 16.85
N ARG A 58 9.10 27.53 17.13
CA ARG A 58 7.77 26.92 17.31
C ARG A 58 7.29 26.22 16.05
N GLU A 59 7.50 26.84 14.89
CA GLU A 59 7.07 26.25 13.62
C GLU A 59 7.91 25.03 13.27
N ALA A 60 9.23 25.09 13.46
CA ALA A 60 10.12 23.94 13.27
C ALA A 60 9.73 22.72 14.13
N VAL A 61 9.22 22.94 15.36
CA VAL A 61 8.69 21.87 16.21
C VAL A 61 7.41 21.26 15.62
N LYS A 62 6.50 22.09 15.08
CA LYS A 62 5.31 21.57 14.40
C LYS A 62 5.68 20.75 13.18
N ASP A 63 6.61 21.24 12.36
CA ASP A 63 7.10 20.52 11.18
C ASP A 63 7.72 19.17 11.56
N ALA A 64 8.51 19.13 12.64
CA ALA A 64 9.05 17.88 13.16
C ALA A 64 7.92 16.90 13.58
N ASN A 65 6.88 17.40 14.24
CA ASN A 65 5.73 16.57 14.64
C ASN A 65 4.95 16.06 13.41
N TYR A 66 4.70 16.91 12.42
CA TYR A 66 4.04 16.49 11.18
C TYR A 66 4.87 15.47 10.41
N ASN A 67 6.19 15.65 10.34
CA ASN A 67 7.07 14.69 9.69
C ASN A 67 7.10 13.34 10.41
N ALA A 68 7.04 13.33 11.74
CA ALA A 68 6.93 12.10 12.51
C ALA A 68 5.61 11.37 12.25
N GLU A 69 4.50 12.10 12.17
CA GLU A 69 3.19 11.52 11.85
C GLU A 69 3.13 10.98 10.42
N ILE A 70 3.68 11.72 9.45
CA ILE A 70 3.80 11.25 8.06
C ILE A 70 4.61 9.95 7.99
N ALA A 71 5.73 9.86 8.73
CA ALA A 71 6.55 8.67 8.76
C ALA A 71 5.79 7.46 9.35
N ARG A 72 5.01 7.69 10.40
CA ARG A 72 4.15 6.65 11.00
C ARG A 72 3.08 6.17 10.02
N LEU A 73 2.33 7.10 9.41
CA LEU A 73 1.27 6.77 8.45
C LEU A 73 1.79 6.01 7.23
N ARG A 74 3.01 6.34 6.76
CA ARG A 74 3.66 5.59 5.67
C ARG A 74 3.94 4.14 6.05
N LYS A 75 4.43 3.91 7.26
CA LYS A 75 4.68 2.56 7.76
C LYS A 75 3.38 1.74 7.85
N GLU A 76 2.32 2.32 8.40
CA GLU A 76 1.01 1.68 8.46
C GLU A 76 0.47 1.35 7.06
N LEU A 77 0.68 2.26 6.09
CA LEU A 77 0.30 2.04 4.69
C LEU A 77 1.10 0.90 4.04
N GLU A 78 2.41 0.81 4.30
CA GLU A 78 3.27 -0.26 3.78
C GLU A 78 2.86 -1.64 4.33
N GLU A 79 2.54 -1.73 5.62
CA GLU A 79 2.04 -2.95 6.26
C GLU A 79 0.71 -3.40 5.65
N ALA A 80 -0.25 -2.48 5.52
CA ALA A 80 -1.54 -2.77 4.89
C ALA A 80 -1.40 -3.20 3.42
N GLN A 81 -0.47 -2.58 2.69
CA GLN A 81 -0.20 -2.96 1.29
C GLN A 81 0.39 -4.37 1.21
N MET A 82 1.24 -4.77 2.16
CA MET A 82 1.80 -6.12 2.22
C MET A 82 0.70 -7.18 2.45
N GLU A 83 -0.21 -6.93 3.40
CA GLU A 83 -1.35 -7.82 3.66
C GLU A 83 -2.28 -7.95 2.44
N LEU A 84 -2.54 -6.83 1.77
CA LEU A 84 -3.33 -6.81 0.54
C LEU A 84 -2.68 -7.66 -0.55
N ASN A 85 -1.36 -7.52 -0.74
CA ASN A 85 -0.63 -8.29 -1.76
C ASN A 85 -0.68 -9.80 -1.48
N LEU A 86 -0.57 -10.21 -0.21
CA LEU A 86 -0.70 -11.61 0.18
C LEU A 86 -2.10 -12.15 -0.15
N THR A 87 -3.13 -11.42 0.28
CA THR A 87 -4.53 -11.78 0.03
C THR A 87 -4.82 -11.87 -1.47
N GLN A 88 -4.31 -10.93 -2.27
CA GLN A 88 -4.46 -10.97 -3.73
C GLN A 88 -3.81 -12.20 -4.35
N SER A 89 -2.64 -12.63 -3.84
CA SER A 89 -2.00 -13.85 -4.31
C SER A 89 -2.85 -15.10 -4.02
N GLU A 90 -3.46 -15.17 -2.85
CA GLU A 90 -4.37 -16.26 -2.47
C GLU A 90 -5.61 -16.28 -3.37
N VAL A 91 -6.25 -15.12 -3.58
CA VAL A 91 -7.42 -14.99 -4.46
C VAL A 91 -7.09 -15.46 -5.87
N GLN A 92 -5.95 -15.04 -6.43
CA GLN A 92 -5.51 -15.48 -7.77
C GLN A 92 -5.32 -17.00 -7.85
N SER A 93 -4.85 -17.64 -6.78
CA SER A 93 -4.69 -19.09 -6.73
C SER A 93 -6.05 -19.80 -6.77
N VAL A 94 -7.03 -19.28 -6.02
CA VAL A 94 -8.39 -19.81 -5.98
C VAL A 94 -9.11 -19.60 -7.30
N GLU A 95 -8.96 -18.43 -7.93
CA GLU A 95 -9.52 -18.16 -9.26
C GLU A 95 -8.97 -19.13 -10.31
N ARG A 96 -7.66 -19.40 -10.29
CA ARG A 96 -7.04 -20.38 -11.20
C ARG A 96 -7.62 -21.78 -11.00
N LEU A 97 -7.82 -22.20 -9.75
CA LEU A 97 -8.47 -23.47 -9.44
C LEU A 97 -9.92 -23.47 -9.94
N GLY A 98 -10.67 -22.39 -9.69
CA GLY A 98 -12.04 -22.22 -10.16
C GLY A 98 -12.14 -22.38 -11.68
N LEU A 99 -11.26 -21.74 -12.44
CA LEU A 99 -11.17 -21.89 -13.89
C LEU A 99 -10.86 -23.33 -14.31
N LYS A 100 -9.91 -23.99 -13.63
CA LYS A 100 -9.59 -25.40 -13.89
C LYS A 100 -10.81 -26.30 -13.68
N TYR A 101 -11.55 -26.10 -12.59
CA TYR A 101 -12.76 -26.86 -12.30
C TYR A 101 -13.87 -26.58 -13.32
N GLN A 102 -14.09 -25.31 -13.71
CA GLN A 102 -15.07 -24.97 -14.73
C GLN A 102 -14.76 -25.63 -16.07
N SER A 103 -13.51 -25.58 -16.53
CA SER A 103 -13.09 -26.28 -17.75
C SER A 103 -13.32 -27.78 -17.64
N ARG A 104 -12.97 -28.38 -16.49
CA ARG A 104 -13.15 -29.82 -16.27
C ARG A 104 -14.63 -30.22 -16.25
N ILE A 105 -15.48 -29.45 -15.58
CA ILE A 105 -16.93 -29.69 -15.57
C ILE A 105 -17.47 -29.61 -16.99
N LYS A 106 -17.09 -28.57 -17.75
CA LYS A 106 -17.51 -28.41 -19.14
C LYS A 106 -17.06 -29.59 -20.01
N GLU A 107 -15.82 -30.05 -19.88
CA GLU A 107 -15.31 -31.21 -20.62
C GLU A 107 -16.09 -32.50 -20.33
N LEU A 108 -16.51 -32.69 -19.08
CA LEU A 108 -17.23 -33.88 -18.62
C LEU A 108 -18.74 -33.80 -18.91
N SER A 109 -19.31 -32.60 -18.95
CA SER A 109 -20.74 -32.39 -19.14
C SER A 109 -21.15 -32.10 -20.59
N THR A 110 -20.19 -31.93 -21.50
CA THR A 110 -20.48 -31.67 -22.92
C THR A 110 -20.64 -33.00 -23.66
N PRO A 111 -21.83 -33.31 -24.22
CA PRO A 111 -22.03 -34.50 -25.03
C PRO A 111 -21.17 -34.45 -26.30
N ARG A 112 -20.50 -35.55 -26.61
CA ARG A 112 -19.66 -35.75 -27.79
C ARG A 112 -20.33 -36.74 -28.73
N PRO A 113 -20.21 -36.60 -30.05
CA PRO A 113 -20.84 -37.51 -30.99
C PRO A 113 -20.23 -38.93 -30.91
N LEU A 114 -21.01 -39.95 -31.29
CA LEU A 114 -20.61 -41.37 -31.30
C LEU A 114 -19.29 -41.60 -32.04
N GLU A 115 -19.04 -40.88 -33.13
CA GLU A 115 -17.84 -40.99 -33.96
C GLU A 115 -16.55 -40.57 -33.22
N GLU A 116 -16.65 -39.79 -32.15
CA GLU A 116 -15.51 -39.41 -31.31
C GLU A 116 -15.20 -40.44 -30.21
N TRP A 117 -16.06 -41.44 -30.00
CA TRP A 117 -15.80 -42.50 -29.05
C TRP A 117 -14.85 -43.56 -29.63
N HIS A 118 -14.03 -44.12 -28.77
CA HIS A 118 -13.13 -45.23 -29.07
C HIS A 118 -12.97 -46.11 -27.82
N GLU A 119 -12.55 -47.36 -28.00
CA GLU A 119 -12.45 -48.37 -26.93
C GLU A 119 -11.62 -47.90 -25.71
N ASP A 120 -10.60 -47.06 -25.91
CA ASP A 120 -9.78 -46.54 -24.80
C ASP A 120 -10.54 -45.65 -23.81
N TYR A 121 -11.71 -45.11 -24.19
CA TYR A 121 -12.58 -44.39 -23.24
C TYR A 121 -13.35 -45.35 -22.33
N GLY A 122 -13.49 -46.62 -22.71
CA GLY A 122 -14.24 -47.62 -21.98
C GLY A 122 -15.73 -47.28 -21.87
N ASP A 123 -16.32 -47.64 -20.73
CA ASP A 123 -17.73 -47.38 -20.44
C ASP A 123 -18.00 -45.89 -20.23
N VAL A 124 -19.05 -45.40 -20.88
CA VAL A 124 -19.47 -43.99 -20.84
C VAL A 124 -20.99 -43.89 -20.67
N LEU A 125 -21.50 -42.68 -20.46
CA LEU A 125 -22.93 -42.40 -20.49
C LEU A 125 -23.32 -42.04 -21.91
N TRP A 126 -24.33 -42.72 -22.44
CA TRP A 126 -24.81 -42.55 -23.80
C TRP A 126 -26.17 -41.87 -23.83
N TRP A 127 -26.33 -40.90 -24.72
CA TRP A 127 -27.48 -40.02 -24.81
C TRP A 127 -28.13 -40.08 -26.20
N GLU A 128 -29.45 -40.13 -26.22
CA GLU A 128 -30.25 -39.63 -27.34
C GLU A 128 -30.52 -38.14 -27.10
N LEU A 129 -30.18 -37.28 -28.07
CA LEU A 129 -30.49 -35.86 -27.97
C LEU A 129 -32.00 -35.65 -28.17
N HIS A 130 -32.58 -34.75 -27.37
CA HIS A 130 -34.01 -34.72 -27.00
C HIS A 130 -34.36 -35.81 -25.98
N VAL A 131 -33.63 -35.78 -24.85
CA VAL A 131 -33.70 -36.75 -23.74
C VAL A 131 -35.15 -37.12 -23.40
N ALA A 132 -35.55 -38.33 -23.79
CA ALA A 132 -36.84 -38.93 -23.47
C ALA A 132 -36.73 -39.96 -22.33
N GLU A 133 -35.52 -40.48 -22.10
CA GLU A 133 -35.21 -41.50 -21.12
C GLU A 133 -33.79 -41.30 -20.52
N PRO A 134 -33.46 -41.97 -19.41
CA PRO A 134 -32.12 -41.93 -18.83
C PRO A 134 -31.05 -42.46 -19.81
N PRO A 135 -29.78 -42.01 -19.69
CA PRO A 135 -28.71 -42.49 -20.55
C PRO A 135 -28.40 -43.96 -20.30
N TYR A 136 -28.00 -44.68 -21.35
CA TYR A 136 -27.40 -46.00 -21.20
C TYR A 136 -25.97 -45.87 -20.63
N CYS A 137 -25.60 -46.76 -19.70
CA CYS A 137 -24.27 -46.81 -19.09
C CYS A 137 -23.53 -48.07 -19.59
N GLY A 138 -22.43 -47.90 -20.30
CA GLY A 138 -21.63 -49.00 -20.86
C GLY A 138 -20.94 -48.60 -22.15
N ASN A 139 -20.69 -49.56 -23.04
CA ASN A 139 -20.08 -49.31 -24.35
C ASN A 139 -20.90 -49.91 -25.52
N PRO A 140 -20.72 -49.41 -26.77
CA PRO A 140 -21.49 -49.86 -27.93
C PRO A 140 -21.20 -51.30 -28.38
N LEU A 141 -20.17 -51.94 -27.81
CA LEU A 141 -19.82 -53.34 -28.09
C LEU A 141 -20.57 -54.32 -27.17
N CYS A 142 -21.27 -53.82 -26.14
CA CYS A 142 -22.11 -54.62 -25.26
C CYS A 142 -23.31 -55.23 -26.01
N SER A 143 -23.66 -56.48 -25.69
CA SER A 143 -24.75 -57.21 -26.37
C SER A 143 -26.15 -56.62 -26.14
N ASP A 144 -26.31 -55.86 -25.06
CA ASP A 144 -27.54 -55.19 -24.62
C ASP A 144 -27.59 -53.71 -25.05
N TRP A 145 -26.62 -53.25 -25.86
CA TRP A 145 -26.60 -51.91 -26.42
C TRP A 145 -27.78 -51.66 -27.39
N PRO A 146 -28.64 -50.64 -27.16
CA PRO A 146 -29.84 -50.45 -27.98
C PRO A 146 -29.61 -49.90 -29.40
N GLY A 147 -28.44 -49.32 -29.68
CA GLY A 147 -28.06 -48.89 -31.03
C GLY A 147 -28.54 -47.52 -31.51
N TYR A 148 -29.40 -46.80 -30.78
CA TYR A 148 -29.96 -45.50 -31.22
C TYR A 148 -29.32 -44.25 -30.59
N HIS A 149 -28.48 -44.37 -29.55
CA HIS A 149 -27.83 -43.21 -28.94
C HIS A 149 -26.85 -42.55 -29.91
N THR A 150 -26.77 -41.23 -29.87
CA THR A 150 -25.96 -40.44 -30.82
C THR A 150 -24.78 -39.73 -30.16
N HIS A 151 -24.84 -39.51 -28.86
CA HIS A 151 -23.83 -38.75 -28.12
C HIS A 151 -23.41 -39.47 -26.83
N TRP A 152 -22.26 -39.12 -26.30
CA TRP A 152 -21.76 -39.66 -25.05
C TRP A 152 -21.11 -38.59 -24.17
N THR A 153 -21.10 -38.84 -22.86
CA THR A 153 -20.32 -38.08 -21.88
C THR A 153 -19.50 -39.05 -21.01
N PRO A 154 -18.27 -38.71 -20.62
CA PRO A 154 -17.45 -39.57 -19.76
C PRO A 154 -18.14 -39.89 -18.41
N ILE A 155 -17.97 -41.11 -17.91
CA ILE A 155 -18.34 -41.46 -16.53
C ILE A 155 -17.24 -40.96 -15.58
N VAL A 156 -17.63 -40.18 -14.57
CA VAL A 156 -16.71 -39.75 -13.51
C VAL A 156 -16.65 -40.86 -12.46
N THR A 157 -15.56 -41.63 -12.46
CA THR A 157 -15.33 -42.65 -11.44
C THR A 157 -14.76 -42.04 -10.16
N PRO A 158 -15.19 -42.49 -8.96
CA PRO A 158 -14.58 -42.07 -7.72
C PRO A 158 -13.11 -42.52 -7.68
N ASN A 159 -12.21 -41.62 -7.29
CA ASN A 159 -10.83 -41.99 -6.98
C ASN A 159 -10.79 -42.60 -5.58
N PHE A 160 -10.79 -43.92 -5.50
CA PHE A 160 -10.46 -44.64 -4.27
C PHE A 160 -8.94 -44.64 -4.17
N GLY A 161 -8.38 -43.66 -3.44
CA GLY A 161 -6.93 -43.43 -3.39
C GLY A 161 -6.13 -44.73 -3.24
N GLN A 162 -5.09 -44.90 -4.05
CA GLN A 162 -4.19 -46.04 -3.91
C GLN A 162 -3.49 -45.94 -2.56
N GLU A 163 -3.93 -46.75 -1.60
CA GLU A 163 -3.21 -46.97 -0.35
C GLU A 163 -1.89 -47.70 -0.68
N GLY A 164 -0.79 -46.97 -0.54
CA GLY A 164 0.62 -47.38 -0.60
C GLY A 164 0.94 -48.82 -1.04
N GLU A 165 1.32 -48.98 -2.32
CA GLU A 165 2.15 -50.11 -2.72
C GLU A 165 3.62 -49.82 -2.36
N GLY A 166 4.05 -50.48 -1.29
CA GLY A 166 5.40 -50.96 -0.97
C GLY A 166 6.60 -50.31 -1.63
N ASN A 167 7.36 -49.54 -0.83
CA ASN A 167 8.80 -49.36 -1.02
C ASN A 167 9.53 -50.71 -0.80
N GLN A 168 9.70 -51.47 -1.88
CA GLN A 168 10.69 -52.55 -2.07
C GLN A 168 11.58 -52.11 -3.24
N ASP A 169 12.89 -52.01 -3.23
CA ASP A 169 13.93 -52.33 -2.29
C ASP A 169 15.11 -51.38 -2.57
N ALA A 170 15.60 -50.68 -1.55
CA ALA A 170 16.93 -50.11 -1.57
C ALA A 170 17.88 -51.10 -0.90
N ASN A 171 18.30 -52.13 -1.63
CA ASN A 171 19.57 -52.82 -1.37
C ASN A 171 19.96 -53.73 -2.54
N SER A 172 20.87 -53.26 -3.38
CA SER A 172 21.94 -54.05 -4.03
C SER A 172 22.99 -53.11 -4.61
#